data_AF-A0ABC8K8B4-F1
#
_entry.id   AF-A0ABC8K8B4-F1
#
_cell.length_a   1.000
_cell.length_b   1.000
_cell.length_c   1.000
_cell.angle_alpha   90.00
_cell.angle_beta   90.00
_cell.angle_gamma   90.00
#
_symmetry.space_group_name_H-M   'P 1'
#
loop_
_entity.id
_entity.type
_entity.pdbx_description
1 polymer ?
#
loop_
_entity_poly.entity_id
_entity_poly.type
_entity_poly.pdbx_seq_one_letter_code
_entity_poly.pdbx_strand_id
1 'polypeptide(L)'
;MKQWIKNQKSLALSLHRSFAYSAFAAQKLRLQMSGSSALPRPVMHQWESITGHRLLERYGMTEFVMAISNPLRGARKAGTVGKPLTGVEAKIEHDENNTDGVNEICLKSPSLFKEYWNLPQIGYFKTGDVGRVYEDGLNVILGRTSADIKKVGGYKLSALEIESTLLEPPTSLLIWESLPRNATPWER
;
A
#
# COMPACT_ATOMS: atom_id res chain seq x y z
N MET A 1 18.92 -21.68 -36.33
CA MET A 1 18.53 -22.17 -34.98
C MET A 1 19.59 -21.99 -33.90
N LYS A 2 20.83 -22.52 -34.04
CA LYS A 2 21.85 -22.45 -32.96
C LYS A 2 22.27 -21.02 -32.54
N GLN A 3 22.32 -20.06 -33.48
CA GLN A 3 22.66 -18.65 -33.20
C GLN A 3 21.56 -17.91 -32.42
N TRP A 4 20.29 -18.24 -32.68
CA TRP A 4 19.12 -17.64 -32.03
C TRP A 4 19.01 -18.04 -30.55
N ILE A 5 19.30 -19.32 -30.24
CA ILE A 5 19.34 -19.83 -28.85
C ILE A 5 20.52 -19.23 -28.06
N LYS A 6 21.68 -18.99 -28.70
CA LYS A 6 22.81 -18.30 -28.05
C LYS A 6 22.47 -16.86 -27.68
N ASN A 7 21.78 -16.12 -28.56
CA ASN A 7 21.35 -14.75 -28.27
C ASN A 7 20.32 -14.70 -27.13
N GLN A 8 19.38 -15.65 -27.06
CA GLN A 8 18.44 -15.72 -25.93
C GLN A 8 19.13 -16.02 -24.60
N LYS A 9 20.13 -16.92 -24.58
CA LYS A 9 20.93 -17.18 -23.37
C LYS A 9 21.76 -15.97 -22.96
N SER A 10 22.35 -15.25 -23.91
CA SER A 10 23.12 -14.03 -23.65
C SER A 10 22.24 -12.89 -23.11
N LEU A 11 21.04 -12.71 -23.66
CA LEU A 11 20.07 -11.73 -23.19
C LEU A 11 19.55 -12.10 -21.80
N ALA A 12 19.21 -13.36 -21.57
CA ALA A 12 18.81 -13.86 -20.25
C ALA A 12 19.93 -13.66 -19.22
N LEU A 13 21.19 -13.98 -19.56
CA LEU A 13 22.35 -13.75 -18.69
C LEU A 13 22.62 -12.26 -18.43
N SER A 14 22.43 -11.39 -19.43
CA SER A 14 22.58 -9.94 -19.29
C SER A 14 21.49 -9.34 -18.40
N LEU A 15 20.24 -9.78 -18.55
CA LEU A 15 19.13 -9.39 -17.70
C LEU A 15 19.32 -9.93 -16.28
N HIS A 16 19.77 -11.17 -16.13
CA HIS A 16 20.06 -11.79 -14.83
C HIS A 16 21.21 -11.08 -14.10
N ARG A 17 22.26 -10.69 -14.83
CA ARG A 17 23.36 -9.86 -14.28
C ARG A 17 22.86 -8.48 -13.88
N SER A 18 22.08 -7.82 -14.72
CA SER A 18 21.54 -6.48 -14.42
C SER A 18 20.60 -6.49 -13.19
N PHE A 19 19.80 -7.55 -13.06
CA PHE A 19 18.94 -7.77 -11.90
C PHE A 19 19.76 -8.06 -10.63
N ALA A 20 20.79 -8.92 -10.72
CA ALA A 20 21.69 -9.21 -9.61
C ALA A 20 22.49 -7.97 -9.15
N TYR A 21 22.97 -7.16 -10.09
CA TYR A 21 23.67 -5.90 -9.75
C TYR A 21 22.73 -4.89 -9.09
N SER A 22 21.50 -4.75 -9.58
CA SER A 22 20.50 -3.86 -8.98
C SER A 22 20.08 -4.33 -7.57
N ALA A 23 19.87 -5.63 -7.38
CA ALA A 23 19.58 -6.22 -6.08
C ALA A 23 20.76 -6.03 -5.10
N PHE A 24 21.99 -6.25 -5.54
CA PHE A 24 23.18 -6.02 -4.73
C PHE A 24 23.37 -4.55 -4.36
N ALA A 25 23.12 -3.62 -5.29
CA ALA A 25 23.15 -2.20 -4.99
C ALA A 25 22.06 -1.81 -3.97
N ALA A 26 20.84 -2.34 -4.14
CA ALA A 26 19.74 -2.13 -3.20
C ALA A 26 20.07 -2.65 -1.79
N GLN A 27 20.75 -3.79 -1.66
CA GLN A 27 21.23 -4.31 -0.37
C GLN A 27 22.14 -3.32 0.38
N LYS A 28 22.86 -2.43 -0.32
CA LYS A 28 23.73 -1.42 0.29
C LYS A 28 23.00 -0.15 0.73
N LEU A 29 21.73 0.02 0.38
CA LEU A 29 20.95 1.19 0.79
C LEU A 29 20.66 1.12 2.30
N ARG A 30 20.88 2.25 2.99
CA ARG A 30 20.67 2.36 4.45
C ARG A 30 19.18 2.36 4.83
N LEU A 31 18.33 2.85 3.95
CA LEU A 31 16.89 2.97 4.17
C LEU A 31 16.17 2.93 2.83
N GLN A 32 15.07 2.19 2.80
CA GLN A 32 14.19 2.09 1.65
C GLN A 32 12.76 2.26 2.15
N MET A 33 12.00 3.12 1.50
CA MET A 33 10.68 3.55 1.95
C MET A 33 9.66 3.44 0.84
N SER A 34 8.42 3.19 1.22
CA SER A 34 7.26 3.21 0.35
C SER A 34 6.26 4.24 0.86
N GLY A 35 5.62 4.95 -0.06
CA GLY A 35 4.59 5.95 0.23
C GLY A 35 3.74 6.24 -1.02
N SER A 36 2.81 7.17 -0.91
CA SER A 36 1.84 7.57 -1.96
C SER A 36 0.71 6.58 -2.26
N SER A 37 0.93 5.29 -2.05
CA SER A 37 -0.12 4.26 -2.15
C SER A 37 0.12 3.15 -1.13
N ALA A 38 -0.90 2.32 -0.88
CA ALA A 38 -0.77 1.13 -0.06
C ALA A 38 0.25 0.17 -0.70
N LEU A 39 1.17 -0.37 0.11
CA LEU A 39 2.14 -1.36 -0.34
C LEU A 39 1.52 -2.76 -0.20
N PRO A 40 1.29 -3.49 -1.30
CA PRO A 40 0.75 -4.85 -1.20
C PRO A 40 1.72 -5.75 -0.43
N ARG A 41 1.18 -6.63 0.44
CA ARG A 41 1.99 -7.56 1.24
C ARG A 41 2.91 -8.43 0.38
N PRO A 42 2.45 -8.99 -0.76
CA PRO A 42 3.32 -9.81 -1.62
C PRO A 42 4.51 -9.04 -2.16
N VAL A 43 4.32 -7.75 -2.49
CA VAL A 43 5.39 -6.87 -2.99
C VAL A 43 6.42 -6.61 -1.90
N MET A 44 5.99 -6.33 -0.66
CA MET A 44 6.92 -6.18 0.47
C MET A 44 7.77 -7.45 0.67
N HIS A 45 7.14 -8.63 0.65
CA HIS A 45 7.83 -9.90 0.86
C HIS A 45 8.82 -10.23 -0.26
N GLN A 46 8.44 -10.00 -1.52
CA GLN A 46 9.35 -10.17 -2.66
C GLN A 46 10.52 -9.19 -2.58
N TRP A 47 10.27 -7.94 -2.19
CA TRP A 47 11.33 -6.95 -2.04
C TRP A 47 12.32 -7.33 -0.94
N GLU A 48 11.81 -7.82 0.20
CA GLU A 48 12.63 -8.30 1.31
C GLU A 48 13.45 -9.54 0.92
N SER A 49 12.90 -10.46 0.11
CA SER A 49 13.65 -11.63 -0.36
C SER A 49 14.77 -11.28 -1.35
N ILE A 50 14.58 -10.24 -2.18
CA ILE A 50 15.58 -9.78 -3.16
C ILE A 50 16.68 -8.94 -2.50
N THR A 51 16.29 -8.04 -1.59
CA THR A 51 17.18 -6.99 -1.08
C THR A 51 17.62 -7.20 0.36
N GLY A 52 17.02 -8.13 1.09
CA GLY A 52 17.20 -8.28 2.54
C GLY A 52 16.65 -7.10 3.37
N HIS A 53 16.04 -6.11 2.72
CA HIS A 53 15.47 -4.93 3.38
C HIS A 53 13.96 -5.01 3.40
N ARG A 54 13.39 -4.82 4.59
CA ARG A 54 11.95 -4.61 4.72
C ARG A 54 11.61 -3.15 4.45
N LEU A 55 10.70 -2.86 3.52
CA LEU A 55 10.34 -1.47 3.21
C LEU A 55 9.71 -0.76 4.42
N LEU A 56 10.03 0.53 4.56
CA LEU A 56 9.40 1.40 5.55
C LEU A 56 8.18 2.08 4.91
N GLU A 57 6.99 1.59 5.21
CA GLU A 57 5.73 2.24 4.80
C GLU A 57 5.41 3.43 5.69
N ARG A 58 4.97 4.52 5.06
CA ARG A 58 4.46 5.71 5.75
C ARG A 58 3.23 6.26 5.06
N TYR A 59 2.41 6.97 5.84
CA TYR A 59 1.21 7.62 5.37
C TYR A 59 1.32 9.13 5.51
N GLY A 60 1.04 9.79 4.38
CA GLY A 60 1.26 11.18 4.11
C GLY A 60 0.36 11.62 2.95
N MET A 61 -0.03 12.88 2.95
CA MET A 61 -0.66 13.56 1.81
C MET A 61 -0.19 15.01 1.80
N THR A 62 -0.50 15.73 0.73
CA THR A 62 -0.03 17.12 0.51
C THR A 62 -0.36 18.04 1.69
N GLU A 63 -1.50 17.80 2.34
CA GLU A 63 -2.09 18.63 3.38
C GLU A 63 -1.37 18.50 4.73
N PHE A 64 -0.59 17.43 4.96
CA PHE A 64 0.16 17.26 6.23
C PHE A 64 1.54 16.64 6.08
N VAL A 65 2.01 16.43 4.84
CA VAL A 65 3.28 15.80 4.46
C VAL A 65 3.40 14.34 4.92
N MET A 66 3.50 14.11 6.23
CA MET A 66 3.65 12.81 6.84
C MET A 66 3.02 12.81 8.22
N ALA A 67 2.12 11.85 8.48
CA ALA A 67 1.39 11.78 9.74
C ALA A 67 1.66 10.48 10.50
N ILE A 68 1.73 9.35 9.78
CA ILE A 68 1.82 8.01 10.38
C ILE A 68 2.98 7.27 9.72
N SER A 69 3.79 6.58 10.52
CA SER A 69 4.97 5.88 10.01
C SER A 69 5.22 4.59 10.75
N ASN A 70 5.68 3.57 10.03
CA ASN A 70 6.37 2.46 10.64
C ASN A 70 7.68 2.93 11.29
N PRO A 71 8.16 2.22 12.32
CA PRO A 71 9.35 2.63 13.03
C PRO A 71 10.58 2.55 12.11
N LEU A 72 11.48 3.53 12.26
CA LEU A 72 12.75 3.54 11.53
C LEU A 72 13.60 2.31 11.88
N ARG A 73 13.55 1.86 13.12
CA ARG A 73 14.25 0.67 13.63
C ARG A 73 13.25 -0.27 14.29
N GLY A 74 13.40 -1.57 14.10
CA GLY A 74 12.53 -2.60 14.69
C GLY A 74 11.57 -3.23 13.67
N ALA A 75 10.62 -4.01 14.20
CA ALA A 75 9.67 -4.75 13.38
C ALA A 75 8.70 -3.82 12.64
N ARG A 76 8.42 -4.17 11.38
CA ARG A 76 7.44 -3.51 10.53
C ARG A 76 6.42 -4.56 10.14
N LYS A 77 5.12 -4.29 10.29
CA LYS A 77 4.08 -5.26 9.94
C LYS A 77 3.63 -4.96 8.52
N ALA A 78 3.63 -5.97 7.65
CA ALA A 78 3.22 -5.78 6.26
C ALA A 78 1.74 -5.36 6.21
N GLY A 79 1.42 -4.40 5.34
CA GLY A 79 0.05 -3.88 5.20
C GLY A 79 -0.38 -2.98 6.35
N THR A 80 0.54 -2.46 7.15
CA THR A 80 0.27 -1.38 8.11
C THR A 80 1.18 -0.19 7.82
N VAL A 81 0.68 1.01 8.08
CA VAL A 81 1.45 2.26 7.92
C VAL A 81 2.11 2.71 9.22
N GLY A 82 1.91 1.95 10.31
CA GLY A 82 2.54 2.17 11.61
C GLY A 82 1.72 2.99 12.58
N LYS A 83 2.39 3.85 13.36
CA LYS A 83 1.79 4.66 14.43
C LYS A 83 1.91 6.16 14.12
N PRO A 84 1.03 7.02 14.68
CA PRO A 84 1.15 8.46 14.51
C PRO A 84 2.53 8.94 14.95
N LEU A 85 3.10 9.88 14.19
CA LEU A 85 4.35 10.53 14.54
C LEU A 85 4.18 11.38 15.79
N THR A 86 5.29 11.72 16.44
CA THR A 86 5.27 12.58 17.63
C THR A 86 4.57 13.90 17.34
N GLY A 87 3.60 14.26 18.18
CA GLY A 87 2.76 15.45 18.02
C GLY A 87 1.58 15.29 17.07
N VAL A 88 1.44 14.13 16.41
CA VAL A 88 0.30 13.82 15.54
C VAL A 88 -0.75 13.04 16.32
N GLU A 89 -2.00 13.50 16.26
CA GLU A 89 -3.16 12.78 16.74
C GLU A 89 -3.92 12.20 15.54
N ALA A 90 -4.00 10.87 15.46
CA ALA A 90 -4.80 10.17 14.47
C ALA A 90 -5.92 9.39 15.17
N LYS A 91 -7.12 9.44 14.60
CA LYS A 91 -8.27 8.65 15.07
C LYS A 91 -9.11 8.18 13.91
N ILE A 92 -9.85 7.10 14.12
CA ILE A 92 -10.93 6.69 13.22
C ILE A 92 -12.18 7.45 13.65
N GLU A 93 -12.88 8.07 12.70
CA GLU A 93 -14.12 8.79 12.97
C GLU A 93 -15.16 7.82 13.55
N HIS A 94 -15.80 8.24 14.64
CA HIS A 94 -16.84 7.44 15.26
C HIS A 94 -18.09 7.44 14.38
N ASP A 95 -18.66 6.27 14.14
CA ASP A 95 -19.96 6.10 13.50
C ASP A 95 -20.78 5.15 14.36
N GLU A 96 -21.85 5.67 14.96
CA GLU A 96 -22.73 4.93 15.86
C GLU A 96 -23.38 3.73 15.17
N ASN A 97 -23.54 3.78 13.85
CA ASN A 97 -24.11 2.70 13.06
C ASN A 97 -23.07 1.68 12.61
N ASN A 98 -21.79 1.86 12.98
CA ASN A 98 -20.71 1.05 12.50
C ASN A 98 -19.82 0.48 13.61
N THR A 99 -19.99 -0.81 13.86
CA THR A 99 -19.30 -1.55 14.93
C THR A 99 -18.00 -2.22 14.47
N ASP A 100 -17.68 -2.20 13.17
CA ASP A 100 -16.52 -2.89 12.61
C ASP A 100 -15.18 -2.17 12.84
N GLY A 101 -15.20 -0.96 13.39
CA GLY A 101 -14.01 -0.13 13.63
C GLY A 101 -13.36 0.42 12.36
N VAL A 102 -14.06 0.38 11.23
CA VAL A 102 -13.61 0.83 9.91
C VAL A 102 -14.33 2.11 9.49
N ASN A 103 -13.62 3.24 9.51
CA ASN A 103 -14.20 4.51 9.08
C ASN A 103 -13.14 5.49 8.57
N GLU A 104 -13.57 6.71 8.26
CA GLU A 104 -12.70 7.80 7.84
C GLU A 104 -11.61 8.08 8.88
N ILE A 105 -10.37 8.22 8.41
CA ILE A 105 -9.23 8.62 9.22
C ILE A 105 -9.30 10.14 9.41
N CYS A 106 -9.24 10.55 10.67
CA CYS A 106 -9.20 11.94 11.08
C CYS A 106 -7.84 12.27 11.70
N LEU A 107 -7.25 13.40 11.32
CA LEU A 107 -5.90 13.79 11.75
C LEU A 107 -5.83 15.20 12.32
N LYS A 108 -5.00 15.39 13.34
CA LYS A 108 -4.54 16.69 13.82
C LYS A 108 -3.03 16.65 13.96
N SER A 109 -2.34 17.60 13.35
CA SER A 109 -0.88 17.59 13.26
C SER A 109 -0.33 19.02 13.24
N PRO A 110 0.84 19.27 13.84
CA PRO A 110 1.58 20.52 13.65
C PRO A 110 1.97 20.79 12.19
N SER A 111 2.08 19.73 11.39
CA SER A 111 2.42 19.81 9.95
C SER A 111 1.20 20.01 9.06
N LEU A 112 -0.01 20.10 9.64
CA LEU A 112 -1.23 20.31 8.86
C LEU A 112 -1.20 21.71 8.24
N PHE A 113 -1.53 21.79 6.96
CA PHE A 113 -1.76 23.03 6.24
C PHE A 113 -2.86 23.88 6.94
N LYS A 114 -2.89 25.17 6.63
CA LYS A 114 -3.83 26.09 7.30
C LYS A 114 -5.29 25.76 6.97
N GLU A 115 -5.61 25.76 5.68
CA GLU A 115 -6.95 25.53 5.14
C GLU A 115 -6.88 25.50 3.61
N TYR A 116 -7.90 24.93 2.97
CA TYR A 116 -8.09 25.12 1.55
C TYR A 116 -8.65 26.53 1.30
N TRP A 117 -8.40 27.05 0.10
CA TRP A 117 -8.93 28.35 -0.29
C TRP A 117 -10.46 28.40 -0.13
N ASN A 118 -10.95 29.40 0.62
CA ASN A 118 -12.37 29.59 0.94
C ASN A 118 -13.07 28.39 1.61
N LEU A 119 -12.32 27.50 2.26
CA LEU A 119 -12.88 26.37 2.99
C LEU A 119 -12.20 26.27 4.36
N PRO A 120 -12.68 27.05 5.35
CA PRO A 120 -12.10 27.05 6.69
C PRO A 120 -12.24 25.68 7.34
N GLN A 121 -11.18 25.24 8.01
CA GLN A 121 -11.15 23.94 8.66
C GLN A 121 -11.16 24.11 10.19
N ILE A 122 -12.01 23.36 10.88
CA ILE A 122 -12.12 23.37 12.34
C ILE A 122 -11.98 21.94 12.87
N GLY A 123 -11.12 21.75 13.87
CA GLY A 123 -10.95 20.47 14.54
C GLY A 123 -10.02 19.51 13.78
N TYR A 124 -10.41 18.23 13.71
CA TYR A 124 -9.63 17.22 12.99
C TYR A 124 -9.83 17.35 11.47
N PHE A 125 -8.75 17.19 10.73
CA PHE A 125 -8.76 17.05 9.28
C PHE A 125 -9.33 15.70 8.87
N LYS A 126 -10.36 15.73 8.03
CA LYS A 126 -10.93 14.56 7.37
C LYS A 126 -10.10 14.23 6.14
N THR A 127 -9.46 13.06 6.12
CA THR A 127 -8.50 12.73 5.05
C THR A 127 -9.17 12.20 3.78
N GLY A 128 -10.42 11.77 3.85
CA GLY A 128 -11.10 11.03 2.79
C GLY A 128 -10.68 9.56 2.67
N ASP A 129 -9.69 9.13 3.45
CA ASP A 129 -9.20 7.75 3.47
C ASP A 129 -9.87 6.96 4.60
N VAL A 130 -10.27 5.73 4.29
CA VAL A 130 -10.85 4.79 5.24
C VAL A 130 -9.76 3.91 5.82
N GLY A 131 -9.82 3.67 7.12
CA GLY A 131 -8.87 2.80 7.80
C GLY A 131 -9.41 2.21 9.08
N ARG A 132 -8.52 1.49 9.75
CA ARG A 132 -8.74 0.94 11.09
C ARG A 132 -7.45 0.91 11.89
N VAL A 133 -7.58 0.74 13.19
CA VAL A 133 -6.46 0.59 14.13
C VAL A 133 -6.52 -0.81 14.73
N TYR A 134 -5.42 -1.55 14.66
CA TYR A 134 -5.27 -2.83 15.35
C TYR A 134 -5.06 -2.64 16.86
N GLU A 135 -5.25 -3.71 17.64
CA GLU A 135 -5.04 -3.71 19.10
C GLU A 135 -3.63 -3.26 19.52
N ASP A 136 -2.62 -3.52 18.70
CA ASP A 136 -1.23 -3.09 18.90
C ASP A 136 -0.98 -1.59 18.59
N GLY A 137 -2.04 -0.87 18.19
CA GLY A 137 -2.02 0.54 17.81
C GLY A 137 -1.52 0.79 16.38
N LEU A 138 -1.35 -0.25 15.56
CA LEU A 138 -0.92 -0.10 14.17
C LEU A 138 -2.11 0.27 13.27
N ASN A 139 -1.91 1.31 12.48
CA ASN A 139 -2.92 1.83 11.55
C ASN A 139 -2.83 1.09 10.21
N VAL A 140 -4.01 0.79 9.65
CA VAL A 140 -4.19 0.21 8.32
C VAL A 140 -5.01 1.17 7.48
N ILE A 141 -4.55 1.44 6.28
CA ILE A 141 -5.30 2.19 5.26
C ILE A 141 -5.98 1.17 4.37
N LEU A 142 -7.31 1.24 4.28
CA LEU A 142 -8.13 0.35 3.47
C LEU A 142 -8.46 0.96 2.10
N GLY A 143 -8.19 2.25 1.92
CA GLY A 143 -8.32 2.96 0.66
C GLY A 143 -9.24 4.16 0.76
N ARG A 144 -9.52 4.81 -0.37
CA ARG A 144 -10.36 6.00 -0.42
C ARG A 144 -11.83 5.67 -0.36
N THR A 145 -12.57 6.47 0.43
CA THR A 145 -14.03 6.37 0.56
C THR A 145 -14.74 6.42 -0.80
N SER A 146 -14.25 7.28 -1.70
CA SER A 146 -14.88 7.53 -3.01
C SER A 146 -14.53 6.51 -4.09
N ALA A 147 -13.38 5.84 -3.99
CA ALA A 147 -12.83 5.03 -5.08
C ALA A 147 -12.72 3.54 -4.70
N ASP A 148 -12.10 3.25 -3.56
CA ASP A 148 -11.56 1.92 -3.25
C ASP A 148 -12.47 1.11 -2.34
N ILE A 149 -13.38 1.76 -1.61
CA ILE A 149 -14.34 1.08 -0.73
C ILE A 149 -15.64 0.82 -1.48
N LYS A 150 -16.01 -0.46 -1.63
CA LYS A 150 -17.29 -0.89 -2.22
C LYS A 150 -18.20 -1.52 -1.17
N LYS A 151 -19.46 -1.09 -1.12
CA LYS A 151 -20.48 -1.71 -0.28
C LYS A 151 -21.18 -2.81 -1.05
N VAL A 152 -21.03 -4.06 -0.61
CA VAL A 152 -21.64 -5.24 -1.25
C VAL A 152 -22.32 -6.08 -0.17
N GLY A 153 -23.63 -6.29 -0.27
CA GLY A 153 -24.38 -7.14 0.65
C GLY A 153 -24.30 -6.71 2.13
N GLY A 154 -24.09 -5.42 2.41
CA GLY A 154 -23.91 -4.88 3.76
C GLY A 154 -22.47 -4.82 4.25
N TYR A 155 -21.49 -5.36 3.51
CA TYR A 155 -20.08 -5.35 3.86
C TYR A 155 -19.30 -4.25 3.13
N LYS A 156 -18.33 -3.63 3.80
CA LYS A 156 -17.36 -2.71 3.20
C LYS A 156 -16.15 -3.51 2.71
N LEU A 157 -15.99 -3.60 1.40
CA LEU A 157 -14.87 -4.30 0.75
C LEU A 157 -13.83 -3.30 0.27
N SER A 158 -12.56 -3.57 0.55
CA SER A 158 -11.42 -2.78 0.07
C SER A 158 -10.91 -3.37 -1.25
N ALA A 159 -10.85 -2.53 -2.30
CA ALA A 159 -10.21 -2.89 -3.55
C ALA A 159 -8.72 -3.19 -3.35
N LEU A 160 -8.02 -2.44 -2.49
CA LEU A 160 -6.60 -2.65 -2.19
C LEU A 160 -6.32 -4.01 -1.53
N GLU A 161 -7.23 -4.46 -0.66
CA GLU A 161 -7.14 -5.79 -0.06
C GLU A 161 -7.29 -6.87 -1.13
N ILE A 162 -8.30 -6.74 -2.00
CA ILE A 162 -8.53 -7.66 -3.12
C ILE A 162 -7.30 -7.70 -4.04
N GLU A 163 -6.78 -6.54 -4.45
CA GLU A 163 -5.57 -6.44 -5.28
C GLU A 163 -4.36 -7.10 -4.61
N SER A 164 -4.17 -6.89 -3.30
CA SER A 164 -3.11 -7.55 -2.55
C SER A 164 -3.26 -9.08 -2.56
N THR A 165 -4.48 -9.60 -2.41
CA THR A 165 -4.75 -11.05 -2.47
C THR A 165 -4.53 -11.62 -3.88
N LEU A 166 -4.91 -10.86 -4.92
CA LEU A 166 -4.69 -11.25 -6.31
C LEU A 166 -3.21 -11.39 -6.66
N LEU A 167 -2.33 -10.58 -6.05
CA LEU A 167 -0.89 -10.63 -6.25
C LEU A 167 -0.20 -11.82 -5.56
N GLU A 168 -0.92 -12.62 -4.77
CA GLU A 168 -0.34 -13.80 -4.15
C GLU A 168 -0.08 -14.92 -5.19
N PRO A 169 1.06 -15.65 -5.11
CA PRO A 169 1.51 -16.55 -6.17
C PRO A 169 0.53 -17.67 -6.59
N PRO A 170 -0.20 -18.38 -5.70
CA PRO A 170 -1.16 -19.38 -6.18
C PRO A 170 -2.44 -18.73 -6.75
N THR A 171 -2.86 -17.57 -6.25
CA THR A 171 -4.11 -16.90 -6.63
C THR A 171 -4.05 -16.28 -8.03
N SER A 172 -2.96 -15.58 -8.36
CA SER A 172 -2.75 -14.94 -9.67
C SER A 172 -2.71 -15.94 -10.83
N LEU A 173 -2.08 -17.10 -10.63
CA LEU A 173 -1.96 -18.15 -11.65
C LEU A 173 -3.31 -18.82 -11.93
N LEU A 174 -4.10 -19.11 -10.88
CA LEU A 174 -5.40 -19.77 -11.02
C LEU A 174 -6.44 -18.88 -11.72
N ILE A 175 -6.40 -17.57 -11.51
CA ILE A 175 -7.31 -16.62 -12.17
C ILE A 175 -6.95 -16.47 -13.65
N TRP A 176 -5.67 -16.41 -13.98
CA TRP A 176 -5.22 -16.29 -15.37
C TRP A 176 -5.55 -17.53 -16.20
N GLU A 177 -5.48 -18.73 -15.62
CA GLU A 177 -5.83 -19.98 -16.30
C GLU A 177 -7.35 -20.20 -16.45
N SER A 178 -8.17 -19.54 -15.61
CA SER A 178 -9.63 -19.68 -15.63
C SER A 178 -10.36 -18.61 -16.45
N LEU A 179 -9.69 -17.53 -16.86
CA LEU A 179 -10.28 -16.54 -17.76
C LEU A 179 -10.33 -17.08 -19.20
N PRO A 180 -11.51 -17.06 -19.87
CA PRO A 180 -11.60 -17.47 -21.26
C PRO A 180 -10.74 -16.54 -22.12
N ARG A 181 -9.83 -17.11 -22.91
CA ARG A 181 -8.81 -16.37 -23.70
C ARG A 181 -9.37 -15.39 -24.74
N ASN A 182 -10.69 -15.29 -24.88
CA ASN A 182 -11.39 -14.60 -25.97
C ASN A 182 -12.34 -13.47 -25.49
N ALA A 183 -12.29 -13.06 -24.22
CA ALA A 183 -13.17 -11.99 -23.74
C ALA A 183 -12.61 -10.60 -24.07
N THR A 184 -12.93 -10.05 -25.25
CA THR A 184 -12.87 -8.61 -25.50
C THR A 184 -14.06 -7.92 -24.80
N PRO A 185 -13.85 -6.92 -23.91
CA PRO A 185 -14.94 -6.42 -23.05
C PRO A 185 -15.97 -5.49 -23.71
N TRP A 186 -15.88 -5.21 -25.01
CA TRP A 186 -16.61 -4.07 -25.64
C TRP A 186 -17.59 -4.44 -26.75
N GLU A 187 -17.97 -5.71 -26.89
CA GLU A 187 -19.09 -6.11 -27.74
C GLU A 187 -20.25 -6.62 -26.89
N ARG A 188 -21.02 -5.69 -26.34
CA ARG A 188 -22.48 -5.78 -26.18
C ARG A 188 -23.07 -4.45 -25.71
#